data_AF-A0A1D1ZUZ9-F1
#
_entry.id   AF-A0A1D1ZUZ9-F1
#
_cell.length_a   1.000
_cell.length_b   1.000
_cell.length_c   1.000
_cell.angle_alpha   90.00
_cell.angle_beta   90.00
_cell.angle_gamma   90.00
#
_symmetry.space_group_name_H-M   'P 1'
#
loop_
_entity.id
_entity.type
_entity.pdbx_description
1 polymer ?
#
loop_
_entity_poly.entity_id
_entity_poly.type
_entity_poly.pdbx_seq_one_letter_code
_entity_poly.pdbx_strand_id
1 'polypeptide(L)'
;ELLADAGARIPGRMLRYRLAWCRCPATGAVPSTRSVAPSSPPSTITTHSMPHPSVVVLNDIHIDILDYIVPAACTDAAFRAMWAEFEWENKVAVATSLTDEAAYLDHVLAATNMRCLTPASARRGDAGFLAANLYARSVFGEDALVNVALERGADGRLAGFVRIRSKTQGIALSLGDKLILKQKGV
;
A
#
# COMPACT_ATOMS: atom_id res chain seq x y z
N GLU A 1 0.30 -49.80 16.56
CA GLU A 1 0.13 -49.72 15.10
C GLU A 1 -0.06 -48.25 14.73
N LEU A 2 1.00 -47.64 14.19
CA LEU A 2 1.12 -47.11 12.82
C LEU A 2 0.42 -45.73 12.65
N LEU A 3 1.16 -44.61 12.60
CA LEU A 3 1.77 -43.98 11.38
C LEU A 3 0.69 -43.60 10.34
N ALA A 4 0.61 -42.43 9.71
CA ALA A 4 1.55 -41.32 9.50
C ALA A 4 0.83 -40.06 8.96
N ASP A 5 1.48 -38.91 9.13
CA ASP A 5 1.67 -37.76 8.22
C ASP A 5 0.72 -37.52 7.02
N ALA A 6 0.21 -36.28 6.91
CA ALA A 6 0.23 -35.50 5.66
C ALA A 6 -0.20 -34.04 5.91
N GLY A 7 0.73 -33.11 5.72
CA GLY A 7 0.46 -31.68 5.68
C GLY A 7 -0.33 -31.26 4.43
N ALA A 8 -1.14 -30.22 4.58
CA ALA A 8 -1.71 -29.48 3.45
C ALA A 8 -1.52 -27.97 3.68
N ARG A 9 -0.46 -27.46 3.05
CA ARG A 9 -0.29 -26.06 2.66
C ARG A 9 -1.58 -25.51 2.06
N ILE A 10 -2.05 -24.38 2.57
CA ILE A 10 -3.01 -23.52 1.87
C ILE A 10 -2.18 -22.45 1.14
N PRO A 11 -1.96 -22.55 -0.18
CA PRO A 11 -1.33 -21.47 -0.94
C PRO A 11 -2.35 -20.41 -1.32
N GLY A 12 -1.85 -19.19 -1.52
CA GLY A 12 -2.59 -17.94 -1.51
C GLY A 12 -3.71 -17.82 -2.54
N ARG A 13 -4.78 -17.16 -2.11
CA ARG A 13 -5.79 -16.58 -3.00
C ARG A 13 -5.32 -15.18 -3.40
N MET A 14 -4.59 -15.14 -4.51
CA MET A 14 -4.36 -13.94 -5.29
C MET A 14 -5.70 -13.56 -5.96
N LEU A 15 -6.25 -12.39 -5.63
CA LEU A 15 -7.38 -11.81 -6.36
C LEU A 15 -6.93 -11.62 -7.82
N ARG A 16 -7.41 -12.49 -8.71
CA ARG A 16 -7.27 -12.31 -10.15
C ARG A 16 -8.32 -11.30 -10.61
N TYR A 17 -7.90 -10.06 -10.84
CA TYR A 17 -8.66 -9.14 -11.69
C TYR A 17 -8.69 -9.73 -13.11
N ARG A 18 -9.84 -10.31 -13.50
CA ARG A 18 -10.11 -10.67 -14.89
C ARG A 18 -10.26 -9.38 -15.70
N LEU A 19 -9.20 -8.95 -16.36
CA LEU A 19 -9.32 -8.01 -17.49
C LEU A 19 -10.09 -8.73 -18.61
N ALA A 20 -11.29 -8.26 -18.88
CA ALA A 20 -12.10 -8.70 -19.99
C ALA A 20 -11.40 -8.31 -21.30
N TRP A 21 -10.97 -9.32 -22.06
CA TRP A 21 -10.51 -9.13 -23.43
C TRP A 21 -11.74 -8.89 -24.31
N CYS A 22 -11.96 -7.65 -24.75
CA CYS A 22 -12.84 -7.39 -25.90
C CYS A 22 -12.20 -7.99 -27.15
N ARG A 23 -12.73 -9.13 -27.60
CA ARG A 23 -12.39 -9.75 -28.88
C ARG A 23 -13.15 -9.01 -29.98
N CYS A 24 -12.46 -8.21 -30.80
CA CYS A 24 -13.03 -7.75 -32.07
C CYS A 24 -13.08 -8.95 -33.04
N PRO A 25 -14.24 -9.33 -33.59
CA PRO A 25 -14.30 -10.34 -34.64
C PRO A 25 -13.86 -9.70 -35.97
N ALA A 26 -12.65 -10.00 -36.41
CA ALA A 26 -12.25 -9.81 -37.81
C ALA A 26 -12.71 -11.04 -38.61
N THR A 27 -13.91 -10.97 -39.17
CA THR A 27 -14.40 -11.99 -40.12
C THR A 27 -14.13 -11.49 -41.54
N GLY A 28 -13.00 -11.94 -42.11
CA GLY A 28 -12.76 -11.86 -43.54
C GLY A 28 -13.45 -13.03 -44.25
N ALA A 29 -14.43 -12.74 -45.10
CA ALA A 29 -15.00 -13.69 -46.05
C ALA A 29 -14.78 -13.15 -47.47
N VAL A 30 -14.09 -13.95 -48.28
CA VAL A 30 -13.78 -13.70 -49.70
C VAL A 30 -14.97 -14.12 -50.56
N PRO A 31 -15.47 -13.32 -51.51
CA PRO A 31 -16.37 -13.81 -52.55
C PRO A 31 -15.61 -14.18 -53.82
N SER A 32 -16.03 -15.32 -54.35
CA SER A 32 -15.72 -15.91 -55.66
C SER A 32 -15.95 -14.97 -56.84
N THR A 33 -15.12 -15.15 -57.85
CA THR A 33 -15.04 -14.52 -59.19
C THR A 33 -16.36 -14.39 -59.96
N ARG A 34 -16.58 -13.23 -60.57
CA ARG A 34 -17.30 -13.08 -61.86
C ARG A 34 -16.81 -11.85 -62.63
N SER A 35 -16.61 -12.03 -63.93
CA SER A 35 -16.08 -11.05 -64.89
C SER A 35 -17.10 -9.98 -65.31
N VAL A 36 -16.70 -8.70 -65.35
CA VAL A 36 -17.21 -7.68 -66.29
C VAL A 36 -16.08 -6.69 -66.63
N ALA A 37 -16.04 -6.26 -67.89
CA ALA A 37 -15.01 -5.48 -68.60
C ALA A 37 -14.90 -3.97 -68.20
N PRO A 38 -13.95 -3.18 -68.74
CA PRO A 38 -13.39 -1.99 -68.11
C PRO A 38 -14.00 -0.66 -68.60
N SER A 39 -14.04 0.36 -67.73
CA SER A 39 -13.94 1.78 -68.12
C SER A 39 -13.99 2.69 -66.88
N SER A 40 -12.88 3.39 -66.58
CA SER A 40 -12.77 4.73 -65.92
C SER A 40 -11.33 4.94 -65.35
N PRO A 41 -10.80 6.17 -65.34
CA PRO A 41 -9.41 6.47 -64.98
C PRO A 41 -9.16 6.36 -63.45
N PRO A 42 -7.90 6.29 -63.00
CA PRO A 42 -7.60 5.94 -61.61
C PRO A 42 -7.90 7.11 -60.67
N SER A 43 -8.89 6.91 -59.79
CA SER A 43 -8.99 7.72 -58.56
C SER A 43 -7.93 7.22 -57.59
N THR A 44 -6.90 8.02 -57.35
CA THR A 44 -5.96 7.84 -56.23
C THR A 44 -6.74 7.92 -54.92
N ILE A 45 -7.17 6.78 -54.39
CA ILE A 45 -7.63 6.69 -53.00
C ILE A 45 -6.39 6.40 -52.18
N THR A 46 -5.84 7.47 -51.62
CA THR A 46 -4.84 7.46 -50.55
C THR A 46 -5.28 6.46 -49.49
N THR A 47 -4.58 5.33 -49.38
CA THR A 47 -4.68 4.48 -48.19
C THR A 47 -4.12 5.29 -47.03
N HIS A 48 -4.97 6.05 -46.34
CA HIS A 48 -4.64 6.58 -45.03
C HIS A 48 -4.38 5.38 -44.13
N SER A 49 -3.10 5.02 -43.96
CA SER A 49 -2.65 4.06 -42.96
C SER A 49 -3.16 4.57 -41.62
N MET A 50 -4.12 3.87 -41.02
CA MET A 50 -4.50 4.17 -39.63
C MET A 50 -3.24 4.05 -38.78
N PRO A 51 -2.80 5.09 -38.07
CA PRO A 51 -1.60 5.02 -37.26
C PRO A 51 -1.81 3.90 -36.23
N HIS A 52 -0.98 2.86 -36.32
CA HIS A 52 -0.99 1.80 -35.34
C HIS A 52 -0.72 2.42 -33.96
N PRO A 53 -1.53 2.11 -32.92
CA PRO A 53 -1.28 2.66 -31.60
C PRO A 53 0.12 2.21 -31.18
N SER A 54 1.02 3.17 -31.00
CA SER A 54 2.38 2.92 -30.54
C SER A 54 2.30 2.52 -29.07
N VAL A 55 2.40 1.21 -28.81
CA VAL A 55 2.48 0.68 -27.45
C VAL A 55 3.93 0.76 -27.00
N VAL A 56 4.21 1.66 -26.07
CA VAL A 56 5.51 1.75 -25.40
C VAL A 56 5.38 1.03 -24.07
N VAL A 57 6.19 0.00 -23.86
CA VAL A 57 6.29 -0.66 -22.55
C VAL A 57 7.09 0.26 -21.64
N LEU A 58 6.43 0.79 -20.61
CA LEU A 58 7.06 1.60 -19.58
C LEU A 58 7.55 0.70 -18.45
N ASN A 59 8.60 1.12 -17.77
CA ASN A 59 9.02 0.51 -16.52
C ASN A 59 7.94 0.70 -15.45
N ASP A 60 7.94 -0.19 -14.47
CA ASP A 60 7.06 -0.10 -13.32
C ASP A 60 7.29 1.22 -12.57
N ILE A 61 6.20 1.97 -12.35
CA ILE A 61 6.20 3.18 -11.54
C ILE A 61 5.81 2.78 -10.12
N HIS A 62 6.73 2.95 -9.18
CA HIS A 62 6.46 2.76 -7.77
C HIS A 62 5.96 4.06 -7.16
N ILE A 63 4.68 4.09 -6.78
CA ILE A 63 4.07 5.22 -6.07
C ILE A 63 4.14 4.91 -4.57
N ASP A 64 4.85 5.73 -3.80
CA ASP A 64 4.91 5.62 -2.33
C ASP A 64 3.81 6.47 -1.70
N ILE A 65 3.09 5.91 -0.73
CA ILE A 65 2.06 6.67 0.00
C ILE A 65 2.69 7.76 0.85
N LEU A 66 3.94 7.58 1.30
CA LEU A 66 4.64 8.50 2.20
C LEU A 66 4.86 9.89 1.59
N ASP A 67 4.98 9.99 0.27
CA ASP A 67 5.15 11.27 -0.44
C ASP A 67 3.91 12.18 -0.32
N TYR A 68 2.75 11.58 -0.06
CA TYR A 68 1.48 12.30 0.09
C TYR A 68 1.13 12.59 1.55
N ILE A 69 1.87 12.02 2.51
CA ILE A 69 1.60 12.17 3.94
C ILE A 69 2.35 13.38 4.49
N VAL A 70 1.61 14.35 5.02
CA VAL A 70 2.15 15.53 5.69
C VAL A 70 1.90 15.48 7.20
N PRO A 71 2.88 15.91 8.02
CA PRO A 71 2.74 15.93 9.46
C PRO A 71 1.67 16.95 9.88
N ALA A 72 0.70 16.51 10.67
CA ALA A 72 -0.39 17.34 11.18
C ALA A 72 -0.53 17.18 12.69
N ALA A 73 -1.21 18.11 13.37
CA ALA A 73 -1.51 18.00 14.79
C ALA A 73 -3.03 18.08 15.03
N CYS A 74 -3.53 17.33 16.00
CA CYS A 74 -4.92 17.36 16.44
C CYS A 74 -5.00 17.30 17.97
N THR A 75 -6.15 17.67 18.52
CA THR A 75 -6.40 17.57 19.97
C THR A 75 -6.66 16.12 20.36
N ASP A 76 -6.38 15.76 21.62
CA ASP A 76 -6.62 14.39 22.12
C ASP A 76 -8.08 13.94 21.94
N ALA A 77 -9.04 14.87 22.14
CA ALA A 77 -10.45 14.62 21.91
C ALA A 77 -10.75 14.27 20.44
N ALA A 78 -10.18 15.03 19.49
CA ALA A 78 -10.35 14.76 18.06
C ALA A 78 -9.68 13.43 17.67
N PHE A 79 -8.49 13.14 18.21
CA PHE A 79 -7.80 11.87 17.99
C PHE A 79 -8.67 10.68 18.41
N ARG A 80 -9.27 10.73 19.61
CA ARG A 80 -10.15 9.66 20.12
C ARG A 80 -11.42 9.50 19.29
N ALA A 81 -12.03 10.62 18.86
CA ALA A 81 -13.21 10.59 18.01
C ALA A 81 -12.91 9.92 16.66
N MET A 82 -11.86 10.37 15.96
CA MET A 82 -11.42 9.78 14.69
C MET A 82 -11.01 8.32 14.87
N TRP A 83 -10.30 8.00 15.96
CA TRP A 83 -9.90 6.62 16.26
C TRP A 83 -11.10 5.70 16.39
N ALA A 84 -12.20 6.16 16.98
CA ALA A 84 -13.44 5.40 17.10
C ALA A 84 -14.22 5.30 15.78
N GLU A 85 -14.11 6.31 14.90
CA GLU A 85 -14.81 6.36 13.61
C GLU A 85 -14.15 5.46 12.55
N PHE A 86 -12.83 5.26 12.61
CA PHE A 86 -12.11 4.63 11.50
C PHE A 86 -12.32 3.12 11.46
N GLU A 87 -12.80 2.65 10.31
CA GLU A 87 -13.13 1.25 10.04
C GLU A 87 -11.88 0.40 9.77
N TRP A 88 -10.91 0.95 9.03
CA TRP A 88 -9.74 0.19 8.60
C TRP A 88 -8.63 0.28 9.64
N GLU A 89 -8.28 -0.87 10.20
CA GLU A 89 -7.13 -1.05 11.10
C GLU A 89 -6.12 -2.01 10.49
N ASN A 90 -4.84 -1.65 10.57
CA ASN A 90 -3.73 -2.54 10.34
C ASN A 90 -2.87 -2.64 11.61
N LYS A 91 -2.62 -3.86 12.08
CA LYS A 91 -1.81 -4.12 13.28
C LYS A 91 -0.49 -4.75 12.87
N VAL A 92 0.60 -3.99 13.01
CA VAL A 92 1.96 -4.43 12.73
C VAL A 92 2.62 -4.85 14.04
N ALA A 93 3.11 -6.08 14.11
CA ALA A 93 3.93 -6.53 15.23
C ALA A 93 5.33 -5.94 15.12
N VAL A 94 5.88 -5.49 16.24
CA VAL A 94 7.24 -4.96 16.32
C VAL A 94 8.18 -6.07 16.70
N ALA A 95 9.11 -6.39 15.81
CA ALA A 95 10.21 -7.31 16.06
C ALA A 95 11.51 -6.65 15.62
N THR A 96 12.22 -6.01 16.55
CA THR A 96 13.47 -5.30 16.27
C THR A 96 14.60 -5.72 17.21
N SER A 97 15.83 -5.54 16.74
CA SER A 97 17.07 -5.70 17.50
C SER A 97 17.33 -4.56 18.51
N LEU A 98 16.61 -3.44 18.38
CA LEU A 98 16.73 -2.26 19.24
C LEU A 98 16.33 -2.54 20.69
N THR A 99 17.02 -1.87 21.62
CA THR A 99 16.82 -1.98 23.07
C THR A 99 16.19 -0.72 23.69
N ASP A 100 16.26 0.42 23.01
CA ASP A 100 15.76 1.72 23.48
C ASP A 100 14.44 2.10 22.80
N GLU A 101 13.39 2.30 23.59
CA GLU A 101 12.06 2.64 23.10
C GLU A 101 12.04 4.00 22.39
N ALA A 102 12.83 4.97 22.88
CA ALA A 102 12.89 6.31 22.32
C ALA A 102 13.53 6.30 20.92
N ALA A 103 14.65 5.60 20.76
CA ALA A 103 15.29 5.40 19.46
C ALA A 103 14.35 4.71 18.46
N TYR A 104 13.57 3.72 18.89
CA TYR A 104 12.58 3.09 18.01
C TYR A 104 11.50 4.09 17.56
N LEU A 105 10.96 4.89 18.50
CA LEU A 105 9.95 5.89 18.16
C LEU A 105 10.48 6.96 17.19
N ASP A 106 11.72 7.41 17.37
CA ASP A 106 12.37 8.35 16.45
C ASP A 106 12.58 7.74 15.06
N HIS A 107 12.93 6.45 14.99
CA HIS A 107 12.98 5.71 13.72
C HIS A 107 11.62 5.64 13.03
N VAL A 108 10.54 5.38 13.78
CA VAL A 108 9.17 5.38 13.23
C VAL A 108 8.78 6.76 12.72
N LEU A 109 9.10 7.83 13.47
CA LEU A 109 8.82 9.21 13.05
C LEU A 109 9.56 9.57 11.76
N ALA A 110 10.84 9.22 11.67
CA ALA A 110 11.64 9.43 10.47
C ALA A 110 11.16 8.61 9.27
N ALA A 111 10.68 7.38 9.51
CA ALA A 111 10.18 6.50 8.45
C ALA A 111 8.78 6.89 7.93
N THR A 112 7.93 7.44 8.79
CA THR A 112 6.52 7.71 8.47
C THR A 112 6.19 9.18 8.22
N ASN A 113 7.13 10.10 8.51
CA ASN A 113 6.94 11.55 8.39
C ASN A 113 5.69 12.08 9.13
N MET A 114 5.34 11.45 10.25
CA MET A 114 4.19 11.82 11.07
C MET A 114 4.60 12.68 12.26
N ARG A 115 3.64 13.39 12.85
CA ARG A 115 3.87 14.16 14.08
C ARG A 115 3.41 13.35 15.29
N CYS A 116 4.27 13.27 16.29
CA CYS A 116 3.92 12.73 17.61
C CYS A 116 3.07 13.75 18.38
N LEU A 117 1.92 13.30 18.91
CA LEU A 117 1.03 14.09 19.76
C LEU A 117 1.37 13.92 21.25
N THR A 118 2.02 12.82 21.62
CA THR A 118 2.43 12.56 23.00
C THR A 118 3.54 13.52 23.43
N PRO A 119 3.40 14.22 24.58
CA PRO A 119 4.41 15.16 25.05
C PRO A 119 5.73 14.47 25.40
N ALA A 120 6.85 15.17 25.22
CA ALA A 120 8.20 14.62 25.44
C ALA A 120 8.43 14.11 26.89
N SER A 121 7.71 14.64 27.87
CA SER A 121 7.75 14.16 29.26
C SER A 121 7.28 12.72 29.42
N ALA A 122 6.30 12.28 28.61
CA ALA A 122 5.80 10.91 28.60
C ALA A 122 6.63 9.97 27.69
N ARG A 123 7.54 10.52 26.88
CA ARG A 123 8.43 9.74 26.00
C ARG A 123 9.69 9.24 26.70
N ARG A 124 10.06 9.87 27.82
CA ARG A 124 11.36 9.68 28.50
C ARG A 124 11.19 9.15 29.92
N GLY A 125 10.36 8.13 30.07
CA GLY A 125 10.19 7.41 31.34
C GLY A 125 10.98 6.10 31.34
N ASP A 126 11.65 5.78 32.44
CA ASP A 126 12.31 4.48 32.70
C ASP A 126 11.28 3.36 33.01
N ALA A 127 10.12 3.43 32.36
CA ALA A 127 8.97 2.61 32.72
C ALA A 127 8.96 1.23 32.05
N GLY A 128 9.95 0.94 31.17
CA GLY A 128 10.01 -0.30 30.38
C GLY A 128 8.86 -0.46 29.39
N PHE A 129 8.02 0.57 29.21
CA PHE A 129 6.96 0.63 28.22
C PHE A 129 6.86 2.04 27.64
N LEU A 130 6.48 2.13 26.37
CA LEU A 130 6.24 3.40 25.67
C LEU A 130 4.93 3.32 24.89
N ALA A 131 4.05 4.29 25.14
CA ALA A 131 2.82 4.49 24.36
C ALA A 131 2.83 5.87 23.71
N ALA A 132 2.79 5.91 22.39
CA ALA A 132 2.81 7.16 21.63
C ALA A 132 1.69 7.19 20.59
N ASN A 133 1.03 8.35 20.49
CA ASN A 133 0.05 8.64 19.46
C ASN A 133 0.70 9.53 18.41
N LEU A 134 0.59 9.13 17.14
CA LEU A 134 1.06 9.89 15.99
C LEU A 134 -0.12 10.18 15.08
N TYR A 135 -0.04 11.33 14.42
CA TYR A 135 -1.06 11.79 13.51
C TYR A 135 -0.44 12.48 12.31
N ALA A 136 -1.07 12.25 11.15
CA ALA A 136 -0.73 12.88 9.91
C ALA A 136 -1.96 12.98 9.00
N ARG A 137 -1.84 13.79 7.96
CA ARG A 137 -2.89 13.98 6.96
C ARG A 137 -2.29 13.84 5.58
N SER A 138 -3.03 13.24 4.66
CA SER A 138 -2.70 13.19 3.25
C SER A 138 -2.91 14.56 2.60
N VAL A 139 -2.19 14.87 1.52
CA VAL A 139 -2.46 16.05 0.68
C VAL A 139 -3.90 16.06 0.11
N PHE A 140 -4.54 14.88 0.05
CA PHE A 140 -5.95 14.73 -0.35
C PHE A 140 -6.94 14.99 0.79
N GLY A 141 -6.46 15.38 1.98
CA GLY A 141 -7.30 15.64 3.14
C GLY A 141 -7.72 14.40 3.94
N GLU A 142 -7.13 13.23 3.64
CA GLU A 142 -7.40 11.99 4.38
C GLU A 142 -6.56 11.90 5.65
N ASP A 143 -7.19 11.55 6.76
CA ASP A 143 -6.52 11.46 8.05
C ASP A 143 -5.94 10.05 8.30
N ALA A 144 -4.74 10.02 8.91
CA ALA A 144 -4.05 8.80 9.30
C ALA A 144 -3.64 8.91 10.78
N LEU A 145 -4.07 7.93 11.58
CA LEU A 145 -3.67 7.83 12.99
C LEU A 145 -2.81 6.59 13.20
N VAL A 146 -1.83 6.73 14.06
CA VAL A 146 -0.97 5.63 14.46
C VAL A 146 -0.85 5.63 15.98
N ASN A 147 -1.03 4.47 16.56
CA ASN A 147 -0.76 4.22 17.97
C ASN A 147 0.40 3.22 18.06
N VAL A 148 1.47 3.64 18.72
CA VAL A 148 2.65 2.82 18.96
C VAL A 148 2.62 2.40 20.42
N ALA A 149 2.65 1.09 20.66
CA ALA A 149 2.76 0.51 21.99
C ALA A 149 3.96 -0.44 22.01
N LEU A 150 4.96 -0.12 22.83
CA LEU A 150 6.20 -0.87 22.98
C LEU A 150 6.40 -1.24 24.44
N GLU A 151 7.04 -2.38 24.64
CA GLU A 151 7.43 -2.91 25.92
C GLU A 151 8.82 -3.52 25.79
N ARG A 152 9.65 -3.32 26.81
CA ARG A 152 10.96 -3.94 26.91
C ARG A 152 10.80 -5.33 27.52
N GLY A 153 11.03 -6.35 26.71
CA GLY A 153 10.99 -7.74 27.16
C GLY A 153 12.12 -8.06 28.14
N ALA A 154 11.95 -9.13 28.91
CA ALA A 154 12.96 -9.61 29.88
C ALA A 154 14.32 -9.93 29.23
N ASP A 155 14.33 -10.31 27.95
CA ASP A 155 15.53 -10.57 27.16
C ASP A 155 16.25 -9.28 26.69
N GLY A 156 15.73 -8.11 27.09
CA GLY A 156 16.26 -6.79 26.72
C GLY A 156 15.86 -6.30 25.34
N ARG A 157 15.12 -7.10 24.55
CA ARG A 157 14.60 -6.72 23.23
C ARG A 157 13.25 -6.00 23.34
N LEU A 158 13.00 -5.07 22.42
CA LEU A 158 11.71 -4.42 22.31
C LEU A 158 10.69 -5.33 21.63
N ALA A 159 9.52 -5.44 22.26
CA ALA A 159 8.35 -6.12 21.72
C ALA A 159 7.15 -5.17 21.76
N GLY A 160 6.21 -5.30 20.84
CA GLY A 160 5.05 -4.42 20.84
C GLY A 160 4.25 -4.48 19.56
N PHE A 161 3.35 -3.52 19.41
CA PHE A 161 2.48 -3.40 18.26
C PHE A 161 2.35 -1.94 17.84
N VAL A 162 2.36 -1.71 16.54
CA VAL A 162 1.97 -0.45 15.92
C VAL A 162 0.62 -0.66 15.25
N ARG A 163 -0.37 0.10 15.69
CA ARG A 163 -1.74 0.07 15.15
C ARG A 163 -1.95 1.31 14.30
N ILE A 164 -2.22 1.09 13.03
CA ILE A 164 -2.43 2.13 12.03
C ILE A 164 -3.91 2.11 11.69
N ARG A 165 -4.58 3.26 11.81
CA ARG A 165 -5.98 3.44 11.42
C ARG A 165 -6.09 4.57 10.41
N SER A 166 -6.92 4.35 9.39
CA SER A 166 -7.27 5.39 8.42
C SER A 166 -8.68 5.18 7.90
N LYS A 167 -9.26 6.22 7.31
CA LYS A 167 -10.54 6.15 6.60
C LYS A 167 -10.45 5.25 5.36
N THR A 168 -9.29 5.21 4.72
CA THR A 168 -9.09 4.48 3.46
C THR A 168 -8.17 3.28 3.69
N GLN A 169 -8.59 2.11 3.21
CA GLN A 169 -7.84 0.85 3.36
C GLN A 169 -6.40 0.94 2.82
N GLY A 170 -6.23 1.60 1.67
CA GLY A 170 -4.92 1.75 1.02
C GLY A 170 -3.89 2.39 1.93
N ILE A 171 -4.25 3.48 2.62
CA ILE A 171 -3.35 4.18 3.54
C ILE A 171 -2.95 3.27 4.70
N ALA A 172 -3.93 2.60 5.34
CA ALA A 172 -3.67 1.74 6.49
C ALA A 172 -2.76 0.54 6.15
N LEU A 173 -2.96 -0.08 4.99
CA LEU A 173 -2.14 -1.20 4.54
C LEU A 173 -0.74 -0.75 4.11
N SER A 174 -0.66 0.25 3.23
CA SER A 174 0.62 0.71 2.68
C SER A 174 1.57 1.27 3.73
N LEU A 175 1.07 2.01 4.73
CA LEU A 175 1.89 2.48 5.85
C LEU A 175 2.43 1.31 6.68
N GLY A 176 1.63 0.27 6.90
CA GLY A 176 2.07 -0.91 7.65
C GLY A 176 3.14 -1.71 6.90
N ASP A 177 2.98 -1.89 5.59
CA ASP A 177 3.97 -2.57 4.76
C ASP A 177 5.31 -1.82 4.76
N LYS A 178 5.28 -0.49 4.67
CA LYS A 178 6.48 0.36 4.76
C LYS A 178 7.16 0.23 6.12
N LEU A 179 6.39 0.18 7.20
CA LEU A 179 6.92 -0.01 8.53
C LEU A 179 7.60 -1.38 8.67
N ILE A 180 7.00 -2.46 8.17
CA ILE A 180 7.60 -3.81 8.18
C ILE A 180 8.91 -3.83 7.39
N LEU A 181 8.95 -3.18 6.22
CA LEU A 181 10.18 -3.08 5.42
C LEU A 181 11.29 -2.33 6.17
N LYS A 182 10.94 -1.24 6.85
CA LYS A 182 11.89 -0.42 7.63
C LYS A 182 12.32 -1.08 8.95
N GLN A 183 11.56 -2.04 9.47
CA GLN A 183 11.95 -2.85 10.62
C GLN A 183 12.99 -3.93 10.26
N LYS A 184 12.91 -4.53 9.08
CA LYS A 184 13.86 -5.58 8.64
C LYS A 184 15.27 -5.04 8.31
N GLY A 185 15.38 -3.73 8.08
CA GLY A 185 16.64 -3.07 7.76
C GLY A 185 17.46 -2.60 8.98
N VAL A 186 17.02 -2.94 10.20
CA VAL A 186 17.62 -2.52 11.48
C VAL A 186 17.91 -3.74 12.36
#